data_AF-H8GX86-F1
#
_entry.id   AF-H8GX86-F1
#
_cell.length_a   1.000
_cell.length_b   1.000
_cell.length_c   1.000
_cell.angle_alpha   90.00
_cell.angle_beta   90.00
_cell.angle_gamma   90.00
#
_symmetry.space_group_name_H-M   'P 1'
#
loop_
_entity.id
_entity.type
_entity.pdbx_description
1 polymer ?
#
loop_
_entity_poly.entity_id
_entity_poly.type
_entity_poly.pdbx_seq_one_letter_code
_entity_poly.pdbx_strand_id
1 'polypeptide(L)'
;MTHDAPLPPSADELGAALPPKQRRFADYYLGSTKLNQSAAALKAGYKDHREGWNLVRLPAVKAYIAARMAEAPDVMSKDEVAARLTMEARNTVDMDDFVTVAPTPRTFWVPALEHQPVKDLAKDRGLQPEDLDVYDLDSAFGADNVSRTSDGDLLIKVATIAQDVQIDWQAAKNAGAFSGLAMFKRHPDGTIEYKVKDTTKTLQLLGQLHNMFGNRQVLENPDGSPIKFIVGVAEDDL
;
A
#
# COMPACT_ATOMS: atom_id res chain seq x y z
N MET A 1 24.05 -33.33 10.95
CA MET A 1 24.51 -33.55 9.56
C MET A 1 24.23 -32.27 8.80
N THR A 2 25.23 -31.40 8.70
CA THR A 2 25.16 -30.16 7.92
C THR A 2 25.18 -30.54 6.45
N HIS A 3 24.03 -30.45 5.78
CA HIS A 3 23.99 -30.47 4.32
C HIS A 3 24.63 -29.18 3.84
N ASP A 4 25.91 -29.26 3.47
CA ASP A 4 26.62 -28.23 2.74
C ASP A 4 26.08 -28.25 1.31
N ALA A 5 24.91 -27.66 1.12
CA ALA A 5 24.33 -27.49 -0.21
C ALA A 5 25.23 -26.50 -0.98
N PRO A 6 25.66 -26.82 -2.21
CA PRO A 6 26.45 -25.91 -3.00
C PRO A 6 25.70 -24.58 -3.14
N LEU A 7 26.38 -23.48 -2.82
CA LEU A 7 25.85 -22.14 -2.98
C LEU A 7 25.31 -21.98 -4.41
N PRO A 8 24.09 -21.45 -4.59
CA PRO A 8 23.56 -21.23 -5.93
C PRO A 8 24.51 -20.30 -6.70
N PRO A 9 24.71 -20.54 -8.01
CA PRO A 9 25.59 -19.71 -8.83
C PRO A 9 25.13 -18.25 -8.79
N SER A 10 26.10 -17.34 -8.68
CA SER A 10 25.85 -15.91 -8.59
C SER A 10 25.23 -15.37 -9.87
N ALA A 11 24.57 -14.21 -9.78
CA ALA A 11 24.00 -13.58 -10.96
C ALA A 11 25.08 -13.30 -12.02
N ASP A 12 26.28 -12.89 -11.63
CA ASP A 12 27.37 -12.59 -12.58
C ASP A 12 27.85 -13.84 -13.34
N GLU A 13 27.93 -14.99 -12.67
CA GLU A 13 28.28 -16.28 -13.31
C GLU A 13 27.20 -16.73 -14.30
N LEU A 14 25.92 -16.65 -13.89
CA LEU A 14 24.79 -16.96 -14.77
C LEU A 14 24.69 -15.99 -15.95
N GLY A 15 24.99 -14.71 -15.72
CA GLY A 15 25.02 -13.68 -16.76
C GLY A 15 26.17 -13.87 -17.75
N ALA A 16 27.31 -14.37 -17.30
CA ALA A 16 28.44 -14.69 -18.17
C ALA A 16 28.18 -15.93 -19.05
N ALA A 17 27.42 -16.90 -18.53
CA ALA A 17 27.00 -18.09 -19.28
C ALA A 17 25.91 -17.81 -20.33
N LEU A 18 25.21 -16.67 -20.23
CA LEU A 18 24.16 -16.28 -21.16
C LEU A 18 24.73 -15.66 -22.44
N PRO A 19 24.11 -15.94 -23.61
CA PRO A 19 24.38 -15.20 -24.83
C PRO A 19 24.24 -13.68 -24.60
N PRO A 20 25.13 -12.82 -25.15
CA PRO A 20 25.13 -11.37 -24.89
C PRO A 20 23.81 -10.67 -25.20
N LYS A 21 23.01 -11.21 -26.12
CA LYS A 21 21.69 -10.68 -26.46
C LYS A 21 20.62 -11.04 -25.42
N GLN A 22 20.67 -12.25 -24.87
CA GLN A 22 19.77 -12.73 -23.82
C GLN A 22 20.09 -12.05 -22.47
N ARG A 23 21.38 -11.82 -22.18
CA ARG A 23 21.80 -11.03 -21.02
C ARG A 23 21.25 -9.60 -21.10
N ARG A 24 21.46 -8.91 -22.23
CA ARG A 24 20.90 -7.55 -22.46
C ARG A 24 19.38 -7.50 -22.32
N PHE A 25 18.68 -8.54 -22.79
CA PHE A 25 17.24 -8.67 -22.58
C PHE A 25 16.88 -8.69 -21.09
N ALA A 26 17.51 -9.56 -20.30
CA ALA A 26 17.26 -9.66 -18.87
C ALA A 26 17.60 -8.35 -18.12
N ASP A 27 18.69 -7.68 -18.47
CA ASP A 27 19.08 -6.39 -17.90
C ASP A 27 18.04 -5.30 -18.20
N TYR A 28 17.55 -5.21 -19.45
CA TYR A 28 16.51 -4.26 -19.80
C TYR A 28 15.17 -4.60 -19.16
N TYR A 29 14.86 -5.89 -19.02
CA TYR A 29 13.65 -6.40 -18.40
C TYR A 29 13.55 -5.97 -16.93
N LEU A 30 14.64 -6.15 -16.16
CA LEU A 30 14.71 -5.76 -14.75
C LEU A 30 14.87 -4.24 -14.56
N GLY A 31 15.60 -3.57 -15.44
CA GLY A 31 15.87 -2.13 -15.33
C GLY A 31 14.85 -1.26 -16.08
N SER A 32 15.28 -0.75 -17.24
CA SER A 32 14.61 0.38 -17.91
C SER A 32 13.18 0.11 -18.41
N THR A 33 12.74 -1.14 -18.47
CA THR A 33 11.42 -1.51 -19.01
C THR A 33 10.43 -1.99 -17.95
N LYS A 34 10.81 -1.99 -16.67
CA LYS A 34 9.92 -2.28 -15.54
C LYS A 34 9.11 -3.57 -15.73
N LEU A 35 9.80 -4.68 -16.02
CA LEU A 35 9.21 -6.01 -16.23
C LEU A 35 8.30 -6.13 -17.46
N ASN A 36 8.44 -5.22 -18.45
CA ASN A 36 7.76 -5.33 -19.74
C ASN A 36 8.58 -6.16 -20.73
N GLN A 37 8.11 -7.39 -20.99
CA GLN A 37 8.78 -8.37 -21.85
C GLN A 37 8.96 -7.88 -23.29
N SER A 38 7.91 -7.30 -23.86
CA SER A 38 7.91 -6.83 -25.25
C SER A 38 8.87 -5.64 -25.46
N ALA A 39 8.86 -4.68 -24.52
CA ALA A 39 9.76 -3.54 -24.57
C ALA A 39 11.22 -3.94 -24.35
N ALA A 40 11.48 -4.91 -23.46
CA ALA A 40 12.81 -5.45 -23.22
C ALA A 40 13.38 -6.15 -24.45
N ALA A 41 12.56 -6.93 -25.16
CA ALA A 41 12.95 -7.63 -26.39
C ALA A 41 13.36 -6.65 -27.49
N LEU A 42 12.56 -5.60 -27.72
CA LEU A 42 12.89 -4.56 -28.70
C LEU A 42 14.19 -3.83 -28.35
N LYS A 43 14.38 -3.42 -27.09
CA LYS A 43 15.61 -2.74 -26.64
C LYS A 43 16.85 -3.64 -26.70
N ALA A 44 16.69 -4.94 -26.48
CA ALA A 44 17.76 -5.92 -26.64
C ALA A 44 18.09 -6.26 -28.11
N GLY A 45 17.37 -5.66 -29.07
CA GLY A 45 17.62 -5.80 -30.50
C GLY A 45 16.98 -7.05 -31.12
N TYR A 46 15.94 -7.61 -30.51
CA TYR A 46 15.11 -8.63 -31.15
C TYR A 46 14.19 -7.98 -32.20
N LYS A 47 13.98 -8.68 -33.32
CA LYS A 47 13.16 -8.17 -34.42
C LYS A 47 11.69 -8.23 -34.07
N ASP A 48 11.27 -9.30 -33.39
CA ASP A 48 9.90 -9.45 -32.91
C ASP A 48 9.82 -9.24 -31.39
N HIS A 49 9.03 -8.26 -30.98
CA HIS A 49 8.68 -8.01 -29.58
C HIS A 49 8.01 -9.20 -28.87
N ARG A 50 7.31 -10.08 -29.61
CA ARG A 50 6.61 -11.25 -29.04
C ARG A 50 7.59 -12.33 -28.54
N GLU A 51 8.83 -12.30 -29.01
CA GLU A 51 9.88 -13.20 -28.52
C GLU A 51 10.15 -13.00 -27.02
N GLY A 52 9.84 -11.82 -26.45
CA GLY A 52 9.99 -11.53 -25.03
C GLY A 52 9.32 -12.56 -24.12
N TRP A 53 8.15 -13.08 -24.50
CA TRP A 53 7.43 -14.10 -23.72
C TRP A 53 8.19 -15.43 -23.66
N ASN A 54 8.79 -15.84 -24.77
CA ASN A 54 9.60 -17.05 -24.83
C ASN A 54 10.92 -16.86 -24.07
N LEU A 55 11.55 -15.69 -24.20
CA LEU A 55 12.84 -15.38 -23.57
C LEU A 55 12.79 -15.46 -22.04
N VAL A 56 11.72 -14.97 -21.41
CA VAL A 56 11.56 -15.08 -19.94
C VAL A 56 11.37 -16.53 -19.47
N ARG A 57 10.85 -17.41 -20.32
CA ARG A 57 10.59 -18.81 -19.99
C ARG A 57 11.82 -19.71 -20.22
N LEU A 58 12.84 -19.23 -20.92
CA LEU A 58 14.09 -19.96 -21.08
C LEU A 58 14.73 -20.19 -19.70
N PRO A 59 15.07 -21.44 -19.33
CA PRO A 59 15.58 -21.77 -18.00
C PRO A 59 16.80 -20.93 -17.58
N ALA A 60 17.74 -20.69 -18.51
CA ALA A 60 18.94 -19.91 -18.24
C ALA A 60 18.65 -18.42 -17.97
N VAL A 61 17.77 -17.81 -18.77
CA VAL A 61 17.37 -16.40 -18.60
C VAL A 61 16.57 -16.25 -17.31
N LYS A 62 15.65 -17.19 -17.04
CA LYS A 62 14.86 -17.23 -15.81
C LYS A 62 15.75 -17.34 -14.57
N ALA A 63 16.76 -18.21 -14.60
CA ALA A 63 17.71 -18.37 -13.51
C ALA A 63 18.51 -17.08 -13.27
N TYR A 64 19.00 -16.42 -14.32
CA TYR A 64 19.72 -15.15 -14.20
C TYR A 64 18.84 -14.03 -13.63
N ILE A 65 17.60 -13.90 -14.12
CA ILE A 65 16.64 -12.92 -13.60
C ILE A 65 16.36 -13.18 -12.11
N ALA A 66 16.14 -14.44 -11.72
CA ALA A 66 15.88 -14.82 -10.34
C ALA A 66 17.09 -14.51 -9.43
N ALA A 67 18.32 -14.83 -9.86
CA ALA A 67 19.54 -14.52 -9.12
C ALA A 67 19.71 -13.00 -8.95
N ARG A 68 19.52 -12.21 -10.03
CA ARG A 68 19.57 -10.75 -9.96
C ARG A 68 18.54 -10.15 -9.01
N MET A 69 17.32 -10.68 -8.99
CA MET A 69 16.28 -10.23 -8.06
C MET A 69 16.58 -10.63 -6.61
N ALA A 70 17.20 -11.79 -6.39
CA ALA A 70 17.59 -12.24 -5.05
C ALA A 70 18.77 -11.44 -4.46
N GLU A 71 19.70 -10.99 -5.30
CA GLU A 71 20.82 -10.13 -4.90
C GLU A 71 20.44 -8.65 -4.78
N ALA A 72 19.27 -8.24 -5.29
CA ALA A 72 18.84 -6.86 -5.25
C ALA A 72 18.38 -6.46 -3.83
N PRO A 73 18.99 -5.45 -3.19
CA PRO A 73 18.67 -5.09 -1.80
C PRO A 73 17.26 -4.51 -1.63
N ASP A 74 16.68 -3.95 -2.71
CA ASP A 74 15.37 -3.30 -2.69
C ASP A 74 14.21 -4.25 -2.99
N VAL A 75 14.48 -5.52 -3.29
CA VAL A 75 13.47 -6.51 -3.67
C VAL A 75 13.22 -7.44 -2.48
N MET A 76 12.00 -7.41 -1.93
CA MET A 76 11.61 -8.35 -0.89
C MET A 76 11.65 -9.79 -1.42
N SER A 77 12.33 -10.67 -0.70
CA SER A 77 12.35 -12.10 -1.04
C SER A 77 10.97 -12.73 -0.86
N LYS A 78 10.73 -13.89 -1.49
CA LYS A 78 9.48 -14.65 -1.32
C LYS A 78 9.22 -14.96 0.15
N ASP A 79 10.25 -15.34 0.88
CA ASP A 79 10.15 -15.72 2.29
C ASP A 79 9.86 -14.49 3.17
N GLU A 80 10.45 -13.34 2.85
CA GLU A 80 10.13 -12.09 3.52
C GLU A 80 8.68 -11.66 3.28
N VAL A 81 8.20 -11.75 2.04
CA VAL A 81 6.79 -11.46 1.72
C VAL A 81 5.86 -12.39 2.48
N ALA A 82 6.17 -13.69 2.53
CA ALA A 82 5.41 -14.68 3.30
C ALA A 82 5.38 -14.35 4.79
N ALA A 83 6.53 -13.98 5.37
CA ALA A 83 6.66 -13.60 6.77
C ALA A 83 5.82 -12.35 7.10
N ARG A 84 5.89 -11.31 6.25
CA ARG A 84 5.10 -10.09 6.41
C ARG A 84 3.61 -10.35 6.30
N LEU A 85 3.17 -11.11 5.30
CA LEU A 85 1.77 -11.53 5.16
C LEU A 85 1.30 -12.35 6.36
N THR A 86 2.16 -13.23 6.90
CA THR A 86 1.84 -14.03 8.09
C THR A 86 1.68 -13.14 9.33
N MET A 87 2.56 -12.17 9.54
CA MET A 87 2.44 -11.21 10.64
C MET A 87 1.13 -10.42 10.54
N GLU A 88 0.80 -9.94 9.34
CA GLU A 88 -0.43 -9.19 9.11
C GLU A 88 -1.69 -10.05 9.28
N ALA A 89 -1.69 -11.29 8.77
CA ALA A 89 -2.81 -12.23 8.93
C ALA A 89 -3.02 -12.65 10.39
N ARG A 90 -1.96 -12.65 11.21
CA ARG A 90 -2.02 -12.94 12.65
C ARG A 90 -2.39 -11.72 13.48
N ASN A 91 -2.50 -10.54 12.89
CA ASN A 91 -2.90 -9.37 13.66
C ASN A 91 -4.40 -9.47 13.99
N THR A 92 -4.67 -9.86 15.23
CA THR A 92 -6.02 -9.97 15.79
C THR A 92 -6.35 -8.83 16.74
N VAL A 93 -5.47 -7.85 16.85
CA VAL A 93 -5.62 -6.75 17.80
C VAL A 93 -6.62 -5.75 17.24
N ASP A 94 -7.76 -5.63 17.90
CA ASP A 94 -8.80 -4.67 17.52
C ASP A 94 -8.39 -3.27 17.99
N MET A 95 -8.63 -2.25 17.15
CA MET A 95 -8.34 -0.88 17.53
C MET A 95 -9.34 -0.36 18.56
N ASP A 96 -10.58 -0.87 18.53
CA ASP A 96 -11.64 -0.48 19.45
C ASP A 96 -11.28 -0.71 20.92
N ASP A 97 -10.39 -1.66 21.22
CA ASP A 97 -9.90 -1.94 22.57
C ASP A 97 -9.10 -0.76 23.17
N PHE A 98 -8.58 0.14 22.32
CA PHE A 98 -7.79 1.30 22.73
C PHE A 98 -8.53 2.63 22.57
N VAL A 99 -9.77 2.58 22.07
CA VAL A 99 -10.60 3.75 21.87
C VAL A 99 -11.51 3.95 23.07
N THR A 100 -11.44 5.12 23.68
CA THR A 100 -12.32 5.51 24.78
C THR A 100 -13.06 6.78 24.43
N VAL A 101 -14.37 6.80 24.66
CA VAL A 101 -15.18 8.00 24.52
C VAL A 101 -15.14 8.74 25.85
N ALA A 102 -14.39 9.84 25.90
CA ALA A 102 -14.37 10.73 27.05
C ALA A 102 -15.72 11.46 27.13
N PRO A 103 -16.45 11.37 28.26
CA PRO A 103 -17.76 12.01 28.42
C PRO A 103 -17.67 13.52 28.66
N THR A 104 -16.47 14.09 28.68
CA THR A 104 -16.26 15.49 29.02
C THR A 104 -16.36 16.36 27.77
N PRO A 105 -17.26 17.36 27.75
CA PRO A 105 -17.34 18.28 26.63
C PRO A 105 -16.01 19.01 26.44
N ARG A 106 -15.53 19.06 25.20
CA ARG A 106 -14.33 19.82 24.83
C ARG A 106 -14.67 20.87 23.81
N THR A 107 -14.11 22.06 24.05
CA THR A 107 -14.21 23.19 23.14
C THR A 107 -12.90 23.33 22.40
N PHE A 108 -12.97 23.35 21.07
CA PHE A 108 -11.82 23.58 20.22
C PHE A 108 -11.75 25.04 19.80
N TRP A 109 -10.54 25.57 19.90
CA TRP A 109 -10.20 26.95 19.61
C TRP A 109 -9.11 26.94 18.55
N VAL A 110 -9.27 27.77 17.52
CA VAL A 110 -8.30 27.93 16.42
C VAL A 110 -7.85 29.40 16.41
N PRO A 111 -6.56 29.68 16.13
CA PRO A 111 -6.11 31.06 15.96
C PRO A 111 -6.97 31.82 14.94
N ALA A 112 -7.37 33.05 15.27
CA ALA A 112 -8.22 33.87 14.41
C ALA A 112 -7.63 34.04 13.01
N LEU A 113 -6.30 34.15 12.91
CA LEU A 113 -5.56 34.25 11.65
C LEU A 113 -5.64 32.98 10.78
N GLU A 114 -5.90 31.82 11.38
CA GLU A 114 -6.06 30.54 10.67
C GLU A 114 -7.53 30.24 10.32
N HIS A 115 -8.48 30.90 10.99
CA HIS A 115 -9.90 30.68 10.81
C HIS A 115 -10.42 31.34 9.51
N GLN A 116 -10.87 30.54 8.54
CA GLN A 116 -11.30 31.04 7.23
C GLN A 116 -12.39 32.12 7.29
N PRO A 117 -13.45 31.99 8.11
CA PRO A 117 -14.45 33.06 8.26
C PRO A 117 -13.90 34.40 8.77
N VAL A 118 -12.81 34.41 9.55
CA VAL A 118 -12.14 35.67 9.96
C VAL A 118 -11.47 36.33 8.77
N LYS A 119 -10.83 35.54 7.90
CA LYS A 119 -10.22 36.05 6.67
C LYS A 119 -11.25 36.65 5.73
N ASP A 120 -12.42 36.01 5.63
CA ASP A 120 -13.53 36.49 4.82
C ASP A 120 -14.09 37.80 5.40
N LEU A 121 -14.27 37.89 6.73
CA LEU A 121 -14.67 39.12 7.41
C LEU A 121 -13.69 40.28 7.18
N ALA A 122 -12.38 40.01 7.30
CA ALA A 122 -11.35 41.02 7.06
C ALA A 122 -11.44 41.57 5.64
N LYS A 123 -11.59 40.66 4.66
CA LYS A 123 -11.74 41.01 3.25
C LYS A 123 -12.99 41.86 2.99
N ASP A 124 -14.13 41.50 3.58
CA ASP A 124 -15.38 42.25 3.43
C ASP A 124 -15.27 43.69 3.99
N ARG A 125 -14.41 43.87 5.00
CA ARG A 125 -14.11 45.18 5.61
C ARG A 125 -12.94 45.91 4.95
N GLY A 126 -12.27 45.30 3.97
CA GLY A 126 -11.09 45.88 3.31
C GLY A 126 -9.85 45.95 4.23
N LEU A 127 -9.78 45.09 5.23
CA LEU A 127 -8.71 45.02 6.24
C LEU A 127 -7.88 43.74 6.07
N GLN A 128 -6.71 43.67 6.71
CA GLN A 128 -6.01 42.40 6.91
C GLN A 128 -6.60 41.67 8.13
N PRO A 129 -6.51 40.32 8.20
CA PRO A 129 -6.98 39.57 9.37
C PRO A 129 -6.31 39.99 10.68
N GLU A 130 -5.08 40.51 10.60
CA GLU A 130 -4.28 41.01 11.73
C GLU A 130 -4.80 42.35 12.28
N ASP A 131 -5.52 43.12 11.46
CA ASP A 131 -6.08 44.42 11.84
C ASP A 131 -7.42 44.30 12.56
N LEU A 132 -8.04 43.10 12.55
CA LEU A 132 -9.29 42.85 13.26
C LEU A 132 -9.03 42.72 14.76
N ASP A 133 -9.70 43.56 15.54
CA ASP A 133 -9.59 43.52 17.00
C ASP A 133 -10.65 42.61 17.65
N VAL A 134 -10.61 42.51 18.98
CA VAL A 134 -11.59 41.75 19.76
C VAL A 134 -13.02 42.21 19.49
N TYR A 135 -13.27 43.51 19.33
CA TYR A 135 -14.62 44.03 19.15
C TYR A 135 -15.19 43.65 17.78
N ASP A 136 -14.34 43.66 16.75
CA ASP A 136 -14.71 43.21 15.42
C ASP A 136 -15.08 41.73 15.41
N LEU A 137 -14.27 40.90 16.09
CA LEU A 137 -14.51 39.47 16.20
C LEU A 137 -15.72 39.14 17.09
N ASP A 138 -15.88 39.82 18.23
CA ASP A 138 -17.03 39.65 19.13
C ASP A 138 -18.35 39.99 18.43
N SER A 139 -18.35 41.05 17.62
CA SER A 139 -19.53 41.47 16.85
C SER A 139 -19.91 40.44 15.78
N ALA A 140 -18.93 39.80 15.14
CA ALA A 140 -19.17 38.85 14.05
C ALA A 140 -19.43 37.41 14.53
N PHE A 141 -18.75 36.96 15.59
CA PHE A 141 -18.76 35.57 16.06
C PHE A 141 -19.45 35.39 17.43
N GLY A 142 -19.71 36.48 18.15
CA GLY A 142 -20.24 36.48 19.51
C GLY A 142 -19.13 36.36 20.56
N ALA A 143 -19.21 37.17 21.62
CA ALA A 143 -18.19 37.24 22.67
C ALA A 143 -17.87 35.88 23.35
N ASP A 144 -18.85 34.97 23.45
CA ASP A 144 -18.64 33.63 24.02
C ASP A 144 -17.81 32.69 23.11
N ASN A 145 -17.58 33.09 21.86
CA ASN A 145 -16.85 32.33 20.85
C ASN A 145 -15.50 32.95 20.50
N VAL A 146 -15.09 34.01 21.19
CA VAL A 146 -13.79 34.68 21.02
C VAL A 146 -13.06 34.62 22.35
N SER A 147 -11.80 34.20 22.32
CA SER A 147 -10.94 34.15 23.51
C SER A 147 -9.59 34.75 23.20
N ARG A 148 -8.92 35.27 24.23
CA ARG A 148 -7.58 35.84 24.11
C ARG A 148 -6.58 35.07 24.96
N THR A 149 -5.42 34.75 24.40
CA THR A 149 -4.32 34.12 25.16
C THR A 149 -3.58 35.17 25.99
N SER A 150 -2.78 34.72 26.97
CA SER A 150 -1.90 35.62 27.74
C SER A 150 -0.92 36.40 26.85
N ASP A 151 -0.56 35.80 25.71
CA ASP A 151 0.43 36.33 24.78
C ASP A 151 -0.19 37.30 23.78
N GLY A 152 -1.52 37.48 23.84
CA GLY A 152 -2.27 38.46 23.07
C GLY A 152 -2.98 37.90 21.84
N ASP A 153 -2.76 36.63 21.49
CA ASP A 153 -3.39 35.98 20.33
C ASP A 153 -4.90 35.82 20.52
N LEU A 154 -5.64 36.00 19.44
CA LEU A 154 -7.08 35.82 19.38
C LEU A 154 -7.41 34.43 18.87
N LEU A 155 -8.31 33.75 19.57
CA LEU A 155 -8.78 32.42 19.27
C LEU A 155 -10.28 32.46 18.99
N ILE A 156 -10.70 31.77 17.94
CA ILE A 156 -12.11 31.56 17.60
C ILE A 156 -12.51 30.14 17.98
N LYS A 157 -13.64 30.02 18.66
CA LYS A 157 -14.27 28.74 18.98
C LYS A 157 -14.86 28.13 17.71
N VAL A 158 -14.34 26.97 17.32
CA VAL A 158 -14.74 26.30 16.06
C VAL A 158 -15.73 25.17 16.32
N ALA A 159 -15.59 24.48 17.44
CA ALA A 159 -16.49 23.38 17.78
C ALA A 159 -16.60 23.20 19.30
N THR A 160 -17.75 22.72 19.75
CA THR A 160 -17.91 22.10 21.07
C THR A 160 -18.42 20.70 20.83
N ILE A 161 -17.62 19.71 21.19
CA ILE A 161 -18.07 18.32 21.15
C ILE A 161 -18.46 17.88 22.54
N ALA A 162 -19.60 17.21 22.65
CA ALA A 162 -20.09 16.67 23.90
C ALA A 162 -19.25 15.47 24.38
N GLN A 163 -18.59 14.78 23.44
CA GLN A 163 -17.82 13.57 23.68
C GLN A 163 -16.58 13.59 22.78
N ASP A 164 -15.39 13.44 23.37
CA ASP A 164 -14.10 13.38 22.65
C ASP A 164 -13.62 11.93 22.59
N VAL A 165 -13.11 11.50 21.46
CA VAL A 165 -12.59 10.15 21.31
C VAL A 165 -11.09 10.17 21.62
N GLN A 166 -10.70 9.49 22.68
CA GLN A 166 -9.31 9.35 23.11
C GLN A 166 -8.79 7.97 22.76
N ILE A 167 -7.58 7.93 22.21
CA ILE A 167 -6.88 6.70 21.89
C ILE A 167 -5.71 6.57 22.86
N ASP A 168 -5.60 5.42 23.54
CA ASP A 168 -4.39 5.08 24.27
C ASP A 168 -3.31 4.61 23.28
N TRP A 169 -2.57 5.59 22.77
CA TRP A 169 -1.51 5.37 21.79
C TRP A 169 -0.39 4.47 22.30
N GLN A 170 -0.12 4.51 23.60
CA GLN A 170 0.97 3.72 24.19
C GLN A 170 0.55 2.26 24.29
N ALA A 171 -0.68 1.99 24.75
CA ALA A 171 -1.23 0.64 24.80
C ALA A 171 -1.38 0.04 23.39
N ALA A 172 -1.91 0.81 22.44
CA ALA A 172 -2.04 0.36 21.04
C ALA A 172 -0.67 0.03 20.40
N LYS A 173 0.37 0.81 20.72
CA LYS A 173 1.73 0.56 20.25
C LYS A 173 2.32 -0.71 20.85
N ASN A 174 2.17 -0.88 22.17
CA ASN A 174 2.67 -2.06 22.87
C ASN A 174 1.98 -3.35 22.41
N ALA A 175 0.70 -3.26 22.06
CA ALA A 175 -0.08 -4.38 21.52
C ALA A 175 0.22 -4.66 20.03
N GLY A 176 0.95 -3.79 19.33
CA GLY A 176 1.24 -3.96 17.91
C GLY A 176 0.05 -3.64 16.99
N ALA A 177 -0.99 -3.01 17.53
CA ALA A 177 -2.25 -2.72 16.87
C ALA A 177 -2.08 -1.88 15.58
N PHE A 178 -1.08 -0.98 15.57
CA PHE A 178 -0.73 -0.14 14.42
C PHE A 178 -0.38 -0.91 13.15
N SER A 179 0.20 -2.10 13.28
CA SER A 179 0.60 -2.89 12.11
C SER A 179 -0.60 -3.32 11.24
N GLY A 180 -1.78 -3.37 11.84
CA GLY A 180 -3.06 -3.72 11.21
C GLY A 180 -3.85 -2.51 10.73
N LEU A 181 -3.43 -1.28 11.00
CA LEU A 181 -4.10 -0.09 10.48
C LEU A 181 -3.71 0.13 9.01
N ALA A 182 -4.73 0.26 8.17
CA ALA A 182 -4.62 0.68 6.77
C ALA A 182 -4.74 2.20 6.63
N MET A 183 -5.55 2.84 7.48
CA MET A 183 -5.79 4.29 7.48
C MET A 183 -6.08 4.76 8.91
N PHE A 184 -5.64 5.97 9.24
CA PHE A 184 -6.07 6.72 10.40
C PHE A 184 -6.20 8.20 10.02
N LYS A 185 -7.32 8.83 10.41
CA LYS A 185 -7.60 10.24 10.18
C LYS A 185 -8.32 10.82 11.40
N ARG A 186 -7.88 11.99 11.84
CA ARG A 186 -8.56 12.78 12.86
C ARG A 186 -9.18 14.02 12.20
N HIS A 187 -10.45 14.27 12.47
CA HIS A 187 -11.16 15.42 11.94
C HIS A 187 -11.05 16.63 12.89
N PRO A 188 -11.25 17.87 12.38
CA PRO A 188 -11.24 19.08 13.19
C PRO A 188 -12.34 19.12 14.26
N ASP A 189 -13.41 18.37 14.06
CA ASP A 189 -14.49 18.18 15.03
C ASP A 189 -14.14 17.18 16.13
N GLY A 190 -12.94 16.61 16.14
CA GLY A 190 -12.50 15.63 17.15
C GLY A 190 -12.92 14.19 16.87
N THR A 191 -13.69 13.92 15.80
CA THR A 191 -13.98 12.54 15.38
C THR A 191 -12.74 11.86 14.79
N ILE A 192 -12.68 10.53 14.92
CA ILE A 192 -11.63 9.70 14.34
C ILE A 192 -12.24 8.76 13.30
N GLU A 193 -11.55 8.59 12.18
CA GLU A 193 -11.83 7.60 11.16
C GLU A 193 -10.60 6.69 11.05
N TYR A 194 -10.79 5.39 11.14
CA TYR A 194 -9.72 4.44 10.93
C TYR A 194 -10.21 3.26 10.10
N LYS A 195 -9.28 2.63 9.37
CA LYS A 195 -9.54 1.44 8.58
C LYS A 195 -8.53 0.37 8.96
N VAL A 196 -9.01 -0.82 9.31
CA VAL A 196 -8.17 -1.99 9.55
C VAL A 196 -7.90 -2.70 8.22
N LYS A 197 -6.71 -3.29 8.08
CA LYS A 197 -6.36 -4.12 6.93
C LYS A 197 -7.24 -5.36 6.87
N ASP A 198 -7.53 -5.81 5.65
CA ASP A 198 -8.35 -6.99 5.42
C ASP A 198 -7.53 -8.27 5.63
N THR A 199 -7.64 -8.84 6.83
CA THR A 199 -6.95 -10.09 7.20
C THR A 199 -7.39 -11.27 6.34
N THR A 200 -8.63 -11.29 5.84
CA THR A 200 -9.15 -12.35 4.96
C THR A 200 -8.44 -12.33 3.61
N LYS A 201 -8.27 -11.14 3.04
CA LYS A 201 -7.50 -10.98 1.81
C LYS A 201 -6.03 -11.37 2.00
N THR A 202 -5.45 -11.03 3.15
CA THR A 202 -4.07 -11.42 3.48
C THR A 202 -3.93 -12.94 3.59
N LEU A 203 -4.88 -13.64 4.22
CA LEU A 203 -4.94 -15.10 4.26
C LEU A 203 -5.14 -15.72 2.87
N GLN A 204 -5.96 -15.10 2.02
CA GLN A 204 -6.13 -15.53 0.63
C GLN A 204 -4.81 -15.44 -0.15
N LEU A 205 -4.07 -14.34 -0.02
CA LEU A 205 -2.76 -14.18 -0.66
C LEU A 205 -1.75 -15.20 -0.13
N LEU A 206 -1.75 -15.46 1.17
CA LEU A 206 -0.88 -16.48 1.78
C LEU A 206 -1.24 -17.89 1.28
N GLY A 207 -2.52 -18.24 1.23
CA GLY A 207 -2.96 -19.53 0.70
C GLY A 207 -2.66 -19.68 -0.81
N GLN A 208 -2.74 -18.61 -1.60
CA GLN A 208 -2.28 -18.62 -3.00
C GLN A 208 -0.78 -18.88 -3.11
N LEU A 209 0.04 -18.26 -2.25
CA LEU A 209 1.49 -18.48 -2.21
C LEU A 209 1.86 -19.95 -1.93
N HIS A 210 1.02 -20.64 -1.15
CA HIS A 210 1.16 -22.05 -0.80
C HIS A 210 0.35 -23.02 -1.69
N ASN A 211 -0.27 -22.53 -2.77
CA ASN A 211 -1.12 -23.32 -3.67
C ASN A 211 -2.28 -24.06 -2.95
N MET A 212 -2.83 -23.47 -1.89
CA MET A 212 -3.94 -24.06 -1.12
C MET A 212 -5.30 -23.95 -1.83
N PHE A 213 -5.42 -23.03 -2.80
CA PHE A 213 -6.65 -22.81 -3.55
C PHE A 213 -6.52 -23.41 -4.95
N GLY A 214 -7.43 -24.33 -5.29
CA GLY A 214 -7.59 -24.87 -6.63
C GLY A 214 -8.91 -24.42 -7.26
N ASN A 215 -8.87 -23.97 -8.50
CA ASN A 215 -10.07 -23.68 -9.27
C ASN A 215 -10.44 -24.89 -10.13
N ARG A 216 -11.53 -25.56 -9.80
CA ARG A 216 -12.09 -26.61 -10.66
C ARG A 216 -12.80 -25.95 -11.85
N GLN A 217 -12.28 -26.18 -13.05
CA GLN A 217 -12.97 -25.82 -14.28
C GLN A 217 -13.63 -27.09 -14.82
N VAL A 218 -14.95 -27.04 -15.00
CA VAL A 218 -15.68 -28.05 -15.78
C VAL A 218 -15.80 -27.47 -17.18
N LEU A 219 -15.12 -28.11 -18.13
CA LEU A 219 -15.23 -27.77 -19.54
C LEU A 219 -16.21 -28.75 -20.16
N GLU A 220 -17.36 -28.23 -20.58
CA GLU A 220 -18.40 -28.97 -21.28
C GLU A 220 -18.46 -28.47 -22.72
N ASN A 221 -18.74 -29.39 -23.65
CA ASN A 221 -19.14 -29.02 -25.00
C ASN A 221 -20.49 -28.29 -24.97
N PRO A 222 -20.87 -27.57 -26.05
CA PRO A 222 -22.19 -26.92 -26.15
C PRO A 222 -23.39 -27.87 -25.98
N ASP A 223 -23.18 -29.18 -26.11
CA ASP A 223 -24.16 -30.24 -25.92
C ASP A 223 -24.17 -30.84 -24.50
N GLY A 224 -23.36 -30.30 -23.57
CA GLY A 224 -23.23 -30.79 -22.19
C GLY A 224 -22.36 -32.05 -22.03
N SER A 225 -21.73 -32.54 -23.10
CA SER A 225 -20.85 -33.71 -23.03
C SER A 225 -19.42 -33.34 -22.54
N PRO A 226 -18.70 -34.26 -21.86
CA PRO A 226 -17.32 -34.02 -21.44
C PRO A 226 -16.39 -33.87 -22.65
N ILE A 227 -15.53 -32.85 -22.64
CA ILE A 227 -14.51 -32.67 -23.68
C ILE A 227 -13.48 -33.81 -23.61
N LYS A 228 -13.32 -34.55 -24.71
CA LYS A 228 -12.24 -35.53 -24.89
C LYS A 228 -11.05 -34.87 -25.59
N PHE A 229 -9.92 -34.75 -24.91
CA PHE A 229 -8.66 -34.36 -25.54
C PHE A 229 -8.07 -35.58 -26.24
N ILE A 230 -8.24 -35.69 -27.56
CA ILE A 230 -7.51 -36.67 -28.37
C ILE A 230 -6.13 -36.07 -28.63
N VAL A 231 -5.11 -36.61 -27.96
CA VAL A 231 -3.71 -36.33 -28.30
C VAL A 231 -3.42 -37.10 -29.58
N GLY A 232 -3.31 -36.40 -30.71
CA GLY A 232 -3.10 -37.01 -32.01
C GLY A 232 -1.77 -37.76 -32.09
N VAL A 233 -1.85 -39.04 -32.49
CA VAL A 233 -0.84 -39.65 -33.34
C VAL A 233 -0.92 -38.94 -34.71
N ALA A 234 0.23 -38.67 -35.33
CA ALA A 234 0.30 -37.95 -36.61
C ALA A 234 -0.57 -38.62 -37.69
N GLU A 235 -1.15 -37.81 -38.58
CA GLU A 235 -1.99 -38.28 -39.70
C GLU A 235 -1.25 -39.18 -40.72
N ASP A 236 0.04 -39.44 -40.53
CA ASP A 236 0.86 -40.30 -41.41
C ASP A 236 0.79 -41.81 -41.05
N ASP A 237 0.04 -42.21 -40.02
CA ASP A 237 -0.11 -43.61 -39.59
C ASP A 237 -1.50 -44.23 -39.88
N LEU A 238 -2.26 -43.72 -40.87
CA LEU A 238 -3.52 -44.30 -41.36
C LEU A 238 -3.47 -44.77 -42.82
#